data_AF-A0A6M1LPI9-F1
#
_entry.id   AF-A0A6M1LPI9-F1
#
_cell.length_a   1.000
_cell.length_b   1.000
_cell.length_c   1.000
_cell.angle_alpha   90.00
_cell.angle_beta   90.00
_cell.angle_gamma   90.00
#
_symmetry.space_group_name_H-M   'P 1'
#
loop_
_entity.id
_entity.type
_entity.pdbx_description
1 polymer ?
#
loop_
_entity_poly.entity_id
_entity_poly.type
_entity_poly.pdbx_seq_one_letter_code
_entity_poly.pdbx_strand_id
1 'polypeptide(L)'
;MADTGRDRQPEAAKIRALRSIADLAGDGLAERMRIDAAARILTIARRAVTLKLDAAGPVEPIVSDLALRWDPSTTTATEYLEALSVQQLDAFLAAAPRWAASVRAANAELADQRRVA
;
A
#
# COMPACT_ATOMS: atom_id res chain seq x y z
N MET A 1 35.71 -1.42 -32.02
CA MET A 1 35.08 -1.80 -30.73
C MET A 1 34.24 -0.62 -30.27
N ALA A 2 32.93 -0.76 -30.27
CA ALA A 2 31.99 0.35 -30.11
C ALA A 2 31.67 0.62 -28.63
N ASP A 3 31.85 1.87 -28.21
CA ASP A 3 31.45 2.46 -26.93
C ASP A 3 29.94 2.78 -26.97
N THR A 4 29.08 1.77 -26.89
CA THR A 4 27.60 1.95 -26.94
C THR A 4 26.94 2.00 -25.55
N GLY A 5 27.72 1.96 -24.47
CA GLY A 5 27.20 1.92 -23.10
C GLY A 5 26.89 3.30 -22.52
N ARG A 6 27.64 4.32 -22.94
CA ARG A 6 27.60 5.67 -22.35
C ARG A 6 26.48 6.56 -22.93
N ASP A 7 26.01 6.32 -24.15
CA ASP A 7 24.95 7.09 -24.81
C ASP A 7 23.52 6.61 -24.50
N ARG A 8 23.31 5.33 -24.12
CA ARG A 8 21.96 4.84 -23.76
C ARG A 8 21.51 5.26 -22.36
N GLN A 9 22.45 5.47 -21.44
CA GLN A 9 22.17 5.97 -20.09
C GLN A 9 21.58 7.39 -20.04
N PRO A 10 22.11 8.39 -20.78
CA PRO A 10 21.55 9.73 -20.79
C PRO A 10 20.16 9.76 -21.43
N GLU A 11 19.89 8.91 -22.42
CA GLU A 11 18.56 8.83 -23.05
C GLU A 11 17.52 8.23 -22.10
N ALA A 12 17.83 7.12 -21.42
CA ALA A 12 16.94 6.55 -20.40
C ALA A 12 16.72 7.48 -19.20
N ALA A 13 17.76 8.22 -18.78
CA ALA A 13 17.66 9.23 -17.73
C ALA A 13 16.76 10.39 -18.17
N LYS A 14 16.91 10.87 -19.41
CA LYS A 14 16.09 11.92 -20.00
C LYS A 14 14.62 11.49 -20.13
N ILE A 15 14.36 10.26 -20.57
CA ILE A 15 13.00 9.69 -20.64
C ILE A 15 12.36 9.61 -19.25
N ARG A 16 13.11 9.16 -18.23
CA ARG A 16 12.63 9.17 -16.84
C ARG A 16 12.33 10.57 -16.35
N ALA A 17 13.22 11.54 -16.59
CA ALA A 17 13.02 12.92 -16.19
C ALA A 17 11.79 13.55 -16.86
N LEU A 18 11.61 13.35 -18.16
CA LEU A 18 10.44 13.84 -18.89
C LEU A 18 9.13 13.20 -18.41
N ARG A 19 9.15 11.91 -18.09
CA ARG A 19 7.99 11.21 -17.48
C ARG A 19 7.66 11.79 -16.12
N SER A 20 8.66 11.99 -15.26
CA SER A 20 8.47 12.62 -13.95
C SER A 20 7.94 14.05 -14.06
N ILE A 21 8.41 14.84 -15.04
CA ILE A 21 7.90 16.20 -15.30
C ILE A 21 6.44 16.16 -15.78
N ALA A 22 6.08 15.21 -16.66
CA ALA A 22 4.70 15.04 -17.11
C ALA A 22 3.77 14.59 -15.97
N ASP A 23 4.24 13.67 -15.11
CA ASP A 23 3.51 13.24 -13.92
C ASP A 23 3.33 14.40 -12.92
N LEU A 24 4.32 15.29 -12.80
CA LEU A 24 4.28 16.50 -11.96
C LEU A 24 3.38 17.60 -12.52
N ALA A 25 3.31 17.73 -13.85
CA ALA A 25 2.54 18.76 -14.53
C ALA A 25 1.02 18.45 -14.58
N GLY A 26 0.62 17.21 -14.32
CA GLY A 26 -0.77 16.80 -14.14
C GLY A 26 -1.03 16.25 -12.73
N ASP A 27 -2.20 15.62 -12.53
CA ASP A 27 -2.56 14.97 -11.27
C ASP A 27 -1.87 13.60 -11.06
N GLY A 28 -0.99 13.19 -12.00
CA GLY A 28 -0.40 11.85 -12.05
C GLY A 28 0.53 11.54 -10.89
N LEU A 29 1.29 12.52 -10.36
CA LEU A 29 2.14 12.29 -9.19
C LEU A 29 1.31 12.08 -7.91
N ALA A 30 0.27 12.88 -7.71
CA ALA A 30 -0.59 12.76 -6.53
C ALA A 30 -1.29 11.40 -6.50
N GLU A 31 -1.77 10.93 -7.66
CA GLU A 31 -2.40 9.63 -7.78
C GLU A 31 -1.39 8.47 -7.56
N ARG A 32 -0.17 8.57 -8.10
CA ARG A 32 0.88 7.58 -7.83
C ARG A 32 1.22 7.50 -6.34
N MET A 33 1.38 8.65 -5.67
CA MET A 33 1.65 8.69 -4.23
C MET A 33 0.51 8.08 -3.42
N ARG A 34 -0.73 8.31 -3.87
CA ARG A 34 -1.94 7.73 -3.27
C ARG A 34 -1.95 6.21 -3.37
N ILE A 35 -1.67 5.66 -4.56
CA ILE A 35 -1.58 4.21 -4.78
C ILE A 35 -0.43 3.59 -3.97
N ASP A 36 0.74 4.23 -3.95
CA ASP A 36 1.89 3.76 -3.17
C ASP A 36 1.58 3.71 -1.66
N ALA A 37 0.88 4.72 -1.14
CA ALA A 37 0.41 4.73 0.24
C ALA A 37 -0.58 3.59 0.51
N ALA A 38 -1.54 3.39 -0.38
CA ALA A 38 -2.50 2.29 -0.30
C ALA A 38 -1.81 0.91 -0.32
N ALA A 39 -0.79 0.73 -1.16
CA ALA A 39 -0.04 -0.53 -1.29
C ALA A 39 0.68 -0.90 0.00
N ARG A 40 1.27 0.10 0.69
CA ARG A 40 1.89 -0.09 2.00
C ARG A 40 0.87 -0.50 3.05
N ILE A 41 -0.29 0.17 3.09
CA ILE A 41 -1.38 -0.15 4.01
C ILE A 41 -1.85 -1.60 3.78
N LEU A 42 -2.11 -1.98 2.53
CA LEU A 42 -2.56 -3.33 2.17
C LEU A 42 -1.56 -4.41 2.60
N THR A 43 -0.27 -4.15 2.39
CA THR A 43 0.81 -5.07 2.79
C THR A 43 0.86 -5.24 4.31
N ILE A 44 0.73 -4.16 5.06
CA ILE A 44 0.72 -4.20 6.53
C ILE A 44 -0.55 -4.89 7.02
N ALA A 45 -1.71 -4.60 6.44
CA ALA A 45 -2.98 -5.23 6.78
C ALA A 45 -2.92 -6.75 6.60
N ARG A 46 -2.39 -7.23 5.47
CA ARG A 46 -2.22 -8.66 5.25
C ARG A 46 -1.31 -9.32 6.29
N ARG A 47 -0.23 -8.63 6.68
CA ARG A 47 0.65 -9.12 7.75
C ARG A 47 -0.07 -9.15 9.09
N ALA A 48 -0.88 -8.14 9.41
CA ALA A 48 -1.68 -8.09 10.63
C ALA A 48 -2.66 -9.27 10.71
N VAL A 49 -3.34 -9.60 9.60
CA VAL A 49 -4.21 -10.78 9.49
C VAL A 49 -3.43 -12.06 9.77
N THR A 50 -2.26 -12.22 9.14
CA THR A 50 -1.39 -13.41 9.29
C THR A 50 -0.91 -13.57 10.73
N LEU A 51 -0.62 -12.46 11.41
CA LEU A 51 -0.19 -12.42 12.81
C LEU A 51 -1.37 -12.47 13.80
N LYS A 52 -2.62 -12.55 13.31
CA LYS A 52 -3.85 -12.53 14.10
C LYS A 52 -3.97 -11.30 15.01
N LEU A 53 -3.44 -10.16 14.56
CA LEU A 53 -3.50 -8.88 15.28
C LEU A 53 -4.86 -8.18 15.13
N ASP A 54 -5.67 -8.61 14.16
CA ASP A 54 -6.97 -8.01 13.84
C ASP A 54 -8.13 -8.54 14.71
N ALA A 55 -7.84 -9.39 15.72
CA ALA A 55 -8.83 -10.19 16.42
C ALA A 55 -9.59 -9.49 17.58
N ALA A 56 -9.35 -8.21 17.87
CA ALA A 56 -9.79 -7.60 19.14
C ALA A 56 -10.64 -6.31 19.03
N GLY A 57 -11.34 -6.02 17.93
CA GLY A 57 -12.22 -4.84 17.90
C GLY A 57 -13.02 -4.66 16.60
N PRO A 58 -13.87 -3.61 16.50
CA PRO A 58 -14.65 -3.34 15.30
C PRO A 58 -13.70 -3.08 14.14
N VAL A 59 -13.54 -4.11 13.32
CA VAL A 59 -12.65 -4.11 12.16
C VAL A 59 -13.30 -3.25 11.09
N GLU A 60 -12.54 -2.36 10.45
CA GLU A 60 -12.96 -1.79 9.18
C GLU A 60 -12.97 -2.92 8.14
N PRO A 61 -14.14 -3.46 7.76
CA PRO A 61 -14.20 -4.73 7.04
C PRO A 61 -13.49 -4.62 5.70
N ILE A 62 -13.62 -3.48 5.02
CA ILE A 62 -13.00 -3.24 3.72
C ILE A 62 -11.48 -3.42 3.71
N VAL A 63 -10.77 -3.03 4.78
CA VAL A 63 -9.31 -3.15 4.84
C VAL A 63 -8.91 -4.62 4.97
N SER A 64 -9.59 -5.36 5.84
CA SER A 64 -9.33 -6.79 6.05
C SER A 64 -9.78 -7.63 4.86
N ASP A 65 -10.93 -7.31 4.27
CA ASP A 65 -11.48 -7.99 3.10
C ASP A 65 -10.58 -7.83 1.88
N LEU A 66 -10.04 -6.63 1.64
CA LEU A 66 -9.07 -6.42 0.56
C LEU A 66 -7.74 -7.14 0.85
N ALA A 67 -7.25 -7.09 2.09
CA ALA A 67 -6.03 -7.78 2.49
C ALA A 67 -6.11 -9.31 2.35
N LEU A 68 -7.28 -9.89 2.63
CA LEU A 68 -7.55 -11.32 2.49
C LEU A 68 -7.73 -11.74 1.02
N ARG A 69 -8.39 -10.92 0.20
CA ARG A 69 -8.62 -11.19 -1.23
C ARG A 69 -7.38 -11.06 -2.09
N TRP A 70 -6.47 -10.16 -1.76
CA TRP A 70 -5.21 -10.01 -2.48
C TRP A 70 -4.33 -11.25 -2.30
N ASP A 71 -3.76 -11.77 -3.38
CA ASP A 71 -2.77 -12.85 -3.35
C ASP A 71 -1.39 -12.34 -3.77
N PRO A 72 -0.44 -12.21 -2.83
CA PRO A 72 0.90 -11.69 -3.12
C PRO A 72 1.77 -12.64 -3.96
N SER A 73 1.32 -13.88 -4.21
CA SER A 73 2.03 -14.81 -5.09
C SER A 73 1.67 -14.60 -6.57
N THR A 74 0.60 -13.88 -6.87
CA THR A 74 0.10 -13.66 -8.24
C THR A 74 0.22 -12.21 -8.70
N THR A 75 0.00 -11.24 -7.82
CA THR A 75 0.10 -9.81 -8.15
C THR A 75 0.78 -9.01 -7.05
N THR A 76 1.44 -7.92 -7.44
CA THR A 76 1.93 -6.93 -6.47
C THR A 76 0.77 -6.17 -5.84
N ALA A 77 1.00 -5.56 -4.67
CA ALA A 77 -0.02 -4.75 -4.00
C ALA A 77 -0.47 -3.56 -4.87
N THR A 78 0.47 -2.91 -5.57
CA THR A 78 0.20 -1.81 -6.50
C THR A 78 -0.71 -2.26 -7.63
N GLU A 79 -0.35 -3.34 -8.35
CA GLU A 79 -1.17 -3.88 -9.44
C GLU A 79 -2.58 -4.28 -8.99
N TYR A 80 -2.69 -4.88 -7.80
CA TYR A 80 -4.00 -5.21 -7.22
C TYR A 80 -4.86 -3.97 -6.95
N LEU A 81 -4.26 -2.89 -6.43
CA LEU A 81 -4.96 -1.64 -6.13
C LEU A 81 -5.33 -0.87 -7.39
N GLU A 82 -4.50 -0.89 -8.42
CA GLU A 82 -4.79 -0.31 -9.73
C GLU A 82 -5.97 -1.00 -10.43
N ALA A 83 -6.23 -2.27 -10.11
CA ALA A 83 -7.38 -3.02 -10.61
C ALA A 83 -8.69 -2.72 -9.86
N LEU A 84 -8.65 -2.00 -8.73
CA LEU A 84 -9.84 -1.60 -8.00
C LEU A 84 -10.55 -0.43 -8.68
N SER A 85 -11.85 -0.29 -8.44
CA SER A 85 -12.54 0.95 -8.79
C SER A 85 -12.06 2.09 -7.90
N VAL A 86 -12.11 3.32 -8.42
CA VAL A 86 -11.77 4.55 -7.67
C VAL A 86 -12.54 4.61 -6.34
N GLN A 87 -13.83 4.25 -6.35
CA GLN A 87 -14.66 4.23 -5.13
C GLN A 87 -14.18 3.20 -4.09
N GLN A 88 -13.71 2.03 -4.53
CA GLN A 88 -13.15 1.01 -3.64
C GLN A 88 -11.83 1.48 -3.02
N LEU A 89 -10.97 2.11 -3.82
CA LEU A 89 -9.72 2.70 -3.34
C LEU A 89 -9.97 3.85 -2.37
N ASP A 90 -10.94 4.72 -2.65
CA ASP A 90 -11.37 5.80 -1.77
C ASP A 90 -11.86 5.27 -0.43
N ALA A 91 -12.76 4.29 -0.45
CA ALA A 91 -13.30 3.68 0.76
C ALA A 91 -12.21 2.97 1.58
N PHE A 92 -11.28 2.28 0.91
CA PHE A 92 -10.14 1.64 1.56
C PHE A 92 -9.24 2.66 2.28
N LEU A 93 -8.87 3.74 1.60
CA LEU A 93 -8.03 4.80 2.18
C LEU A 93 -8.74 5.56 3.30
N ALA A 94 -10.06 5.80 3.18
CA ALA A 94 -10.87 6.43 4.22
C ALA A 94 -11.04 5.55 5.48
N ALA A 95 -10.94 4.22 5.33
CA ALA A 95 -10.99 3.27 6.41
C ALA A 95 -9.63 3.09 7.12
N ALA A 96 -8.52 3.24 6.39
CA ALA A 96 -7.18 2.92 6.88
C ALA A 96 -6.80 3.58 8.23
N PRO A 97 -7.11 4.87 8.52
CA PRO A 97 -6.75 5.48 9.80
C PRO A 97 -7.45 4.83 11.01
N ARG A 98 -8.74 4.50 10.88
CA ARG A 98 -9.53 3.85 11.93
C ARG A 98 -9.06 2.41 12.15
N TRP A 99 -8.81 1.69 11.07
CA TRP A 99 -8.18 0.36 11.13
C TRP A 99 -6.81 0.40 11.83
N ALA A 100 -5.93 1.35 11.48
CA ALA A 100 -4.63 1.45 12.14
C ALA A 100 -4.73 1.80 13.64
N ALA A 101 -5.76 2.56 14.04
CA ALA A 101 -6.05 2.82 15.45
C ALA A 101 -6.51 1.55 16.18
N SER A 102 -7.38 0.74 15.57
CA SER A 102 -7.87 -0.50 16.20
C SER A 102 -6.76 -1.54 16.37
N VAL A 103 -5.89 -1.72 15.36
CA VAL A 103 -4.72 -2.62 15.47
C VAL A 103 -3.78 -2.19 16.59
N ARG A 104 -3.54 -0.88 16.76
CA ARG A 104 -2.71 -0.35 17.86
C ARG A 104 -3.34 -0.61 19.24
N ALA A 105 -4.65 -0.43 19.36
CA ALA A 105 -5.37 -0.70 20.60
C ALA A 105 -5.30 -2.19 20.98
N ALA A 106 -5.56 -3.08 20.02
CA ALA A 106 -5.46 -4.53 20.19
C ALA A 106 -4.05 -4.96 20.65
N ASN A 107 -3.01 -4.42 20.02
CA ASN A 107 -1.62 -4.74 20.40
C ASN A 107 -1.24 -4.22 21.79
N ALA A 108 -1.78 -3.06 22.20
CA ALA A 108 -1.56 -2.52 23.54
C ALA A 108 -2.23 -3.39 24.61
N GLU A 109 -3.45 -3.86 24.36
CA GLU A 109 -4.17 -4.78 25.25
C GLU A 109 -3.43 -6.11 25.42
N LEU A 110 -2.96 -6.72 24.31
CA LEU A 110 -2.15 -7.93 24.35
C LEU A 110 -0.85 -7.75 25.14
N ALA A 111 -0.23 -6.58 25.05
CA ALA A 111 0.99 -6.28 25.79
C ALA A 111 0.70 -6.12 27.30
N ASP A 112 -0.44 -5.56 27.68
CA ASP A 112 -0.85 -5.42 29.08
C ASP A 112 -1.16 -6.78 29.72
N GLN A 113 -1.92 -7.63 29.03
CA GLN A 113 -2.25 -8.99 29.47
C GLN A 113 -0.99 -9.83 29.77
N ARG A 114 0.08 -9.66 28.97
CA ARG A 114 1.38 -10.34 29.17
C ARG A 114 2.19 -9.84 30.35
N ARG A 115 1.91 -8.64 30.88
CA ARG A 115 2.64 -8.09 32.05
C ARG A 115 2.02 -8.54 33.37
N VAL A 116 0.73 -8.89 33.37
CA VAL A 116 -0.02 -9.32 34.55
C VAL A 116 0.05 -10.84 34.75
N ALA A 117 0.34 -11.60 33.69
CA ALA A 117 0.59 -13.04 33.73
C ALA A 117 2.02 -13.39 34.15
#